data_AF-A0A9E5NMS2-F1
#
_entry.id   AF-A0A9E5NMS2-F1
#
_cell.length_a   1.000
_cell.length_b   1.000
_cell.length_c   1.000
_cell.angle_alpha   90.00
_cell.angle_beta   90.00
_cell.angle_gamma   90.00
#
_symmetry.space_group_name_H-M   'P 1'
#
loop_
_entity.id
_entity.type
_entity.pdbx_description
1 polymer ?
#
loop_
_entity_poly.entity_id
_entity_poly.type
_entity_poly.pdbx_seq_one_letter_code
_entity_poly.pdbx_strand_id
1 'polypeptide(L)'
;LEGQSISGKVLCFPRGKGSTVGSYVLYQLKKTGKAPAAIINKESEAVVAVGCIISEIPAVDRIDIDRIETGDAVEVDADEGVITVK
;
A
#
# COMPACT_ATOMS: atom_id res chain seq x y z
N LEU A 1 10.42 -3.44 10.11
CA LEU A 1 10.50 -3.85 8.69
C LEU A 1 11.92 -3.76 8.10
N GLU A 2 12.95 -3.35 8.85
CA GLU A 2 14.31 -3.30 8.30
C GLU A 2 14.79 -4.68 7.86
N GLY A 3 15.29 -4.77 6.61
CA GLY A 3 15.78 -6.02 6.01
C GLY A 3 14.72 -6.92 5.39
N GLN A 4 13.42 -6.57 5.43
CA GLN A 4 12.36 -7.38 4.83
C GLN A 4 11.92 -6.87 3.46
N SER A 5 11.67 -7.80 2.53
CA SER A 5 11.07 -7.48 1.24
C SER A 5 9.58 -7.22 1.39
N ILE A 6 9.12 -6.13 0.77
CA ILE A 6 7.70 -5.77 0.59
C ILE A 6 7.15 -6.24 -0.76
N SER A 7 7.99 -6.84 -1.62
CA SER A 7 7.56 -7.29 -2.95
C SER A 7 6.45 -8.33 -2.84
N GLY A 8 5.33 -8.09 -3.53
CA GLY A 8 4.17 -8.97 -3.54
C GLY A 8 3.41 -9.06 -2.21
N LYS A 9 3.72 -8.21 -1.23
CA LYS A 9 3.01 -8.15 0.06
C LYS A 9 2.06 -6.96 0.11
N VAL A 10 1.04 -7.06 0.95
CA VAL A 10 0.17 -5.93 1.26
C VAL A 10 0.85 -5.05 2.30
N LEU A 11 1.04 -3.78 1.99
CA LEU A 11 1.68 -2.82 2.88
C LEU A 11 0.61 -2.00 3.60
N CYS A 12 0.54 -2.14 4.92
CA CYS A 12 -0.46 -1.49 5.76
C CYS A 12 0.22 -0.45 6.67
N PHE A 13 -0.23 0.81 6.64
CA PHE A 13 0.31 1.86 7.51
C PHE A 13 -0.73 2.93 7.83
N PRO A 14 -0.72 3.46 9.09
CA PRO A 14 -1.79 4.34 9.58
C PRO A 14 -1.86 5.64 8.81
N ARG A 15 -0.71 6.28 8.60
CA ARG A 15 -0.62 7.50 7.82
C ARG A 15 0.50 7.39 6.82
N GLY A 16 0.18 7.64 5.56
CA GLY A 16 1.20 7.83 4.55
C GLY A 16 1.92 9.14 4.82
N LYS A 17 3.16 9.08 5.31
CA LYS A 17 4.05 10.24 5.23
C LYS A 17 4.51 10.38 3.78
N GLY A 18 3.63 10.90 2.94
CA GLY A 18 3.84 11.09 1.53
C GLY A 18 4.83 12.21 1.27
N SER A 19 6.12 11.90 1.24
CA SER A 19 7.09 12.80 0.61
C SER A 19 6.95 12.70 -0.90
N THR A 20 7.19 13.77 -1.66
CA THR A 20 7.25 13.75 -3.13
C THR A 20 8.18 12.65 -3.66
N VAL A 21 9.19 12.27 -2.85
CA VAL A 21 10.11 11.16 -3.14
C VAL A 21 9.42 9.79 -3.02
N GLY A 22 8.46 9.63 -2.11
CA GLY A 22 7.74 8.36 -1.90
C GLY A 22 6.98 7.89 -3.14
N SER A 23 6.37 8.81 -3.90
CA SER A 23 5.69 8.48 -5.17
C SER A 23 6.67 7.94 -6.21
N TYR A 24 7.87 8.51 -6.30
CA TYR A 24 8.94 8.01 -7.18
C TYR A 24 9.50 6.66 -6.72
N VAL A 25 9.56 6.42 -5.41
CA VAL A 25 9.98 5.13 -4.85
C VAL A 25 8.99 4.04 -5.23
N LEU A 26 7.67 4.28 -5.10
CA LEU A 26 6.64 3.33 -5.54
C LEU A 26 6.77 3.00 -7.03
N TYR A 27 7.00 4.02 -7.86
CA TYR A 27 7.18 3.86 -9.30
C TYR A 27 8.43 3.02 -9.62
N GLN A 28 9.55 3.30 -8.96
CA GLN A 28 10.78 2.53 -9.12
C GLN A 28 10.60 1.08 -8.64
N LEU A 29 9.88 0.86 -7.54
CA LEU A 29 9.59 -0.48 -7.04
C LEU A 29 8.74 -1.27 -8.04
N LYS A 30 7.73 -0.65 -8.66
CA LYS A 30 6.95 -1.29 -9.73
C LYS A 30 7.85 -1.66 -10.92
N LYS A 31 8.65 -0.70 -11.40
CA LYS A 31 9.57 -0.92 -12.53
C LYS A 31 10.62 -2.01 -12.27
N THR A 32 10.99 -2.22 -11.00
CA THR A 32 11.95 -3.25 -10.60
C THR A 32 11.32 -4.56 -10.15
N GLY A 33 9.98 -4.72 -10.25
CA GLY A 33 9.27 -5.92 -9.81
C GLY A 33 9.31 -6.14 -8.30
N LYS A 34 9.52 -5.08 -7.52
CA LYS A 34 9.64 -5.08 -6.06
C LYS A 34 8.50 -4.32 -5.37
N ALA A 35 7.47 -3.95 -6.13
CA ALA A 35 6.30 -3.26 -5.60
C ALA A 35 5.50 -4.15 -4.64
N PRO A 36 4.85 -3.55 -3.64
CA PRO A 36 3.81 -4.23 -2.88
C PRO A 36 2.66 -4.67 -3.79
N ALA A 37 1.94 -5.70 -3.37
CA ALA A 37 0.74 -6.16 -4.05
C ALA A 37 -0.40 -5.14 -3.92
N ALA A 38 -0.53 -4.52 -2.74
CA ALA A 38 -1.49 -3.47 -2.48
C ALA A 38 -1.03 -2.59 -1.30
N ILE A 39 -1.61 -1.40 -1.19
CA ILE A 39 -1.38 -0.46 -0.08
C ILE A 39 -2.69 -0.23 0.67
N ILE A 40 -2.66 -0.30 1.99
CA ILE A 40 -3.81 0.00 2.85
C ILE A 40 -3.43 1.13 3.80
N ASN A 41 -4.28 2.16 3.84
CA ASN A 41 -4.12 3.31 4.72
C ASN A 41 -5.34 3.57 5.60
N LYS A 42 -5.08 4.00 6.84
CA LYS A 42 -6.12 4.58 7.71
C LYS A 42 -6.41 6.03 7.32
N GLU A 43 -5.37 6.76 6.94
CA GLU A 43 -5.45 8.09 6.35
C GLU A 43 -4.32 8.29 5.33
N SER A 44 -4.68 8.50 4.06
CA SER A 44 -3.72 8.71 2.98
C SER A 44 -3.61 10.19 2.59
N GLU A 45 -2.40 10.60 2.25
CA GLU A 45 -2.13 11.93 1.67
C GLU A 45 -2.15 11.85 0.14
N ALA A 46 -2.60 12.91 -0.52
CA ALA A 46 -2.74 12.96 -1.99
C ALA A 46 -1.46 12.53 -2.75
N VAL A 47 -0.28 12.78 -2.18
CA VAL A 47 1.02 12.40 -2.76
C VAL A 47 1.18 10.88 -2.87
N VAL A 48 0.72 10.12 -1.87
CA VAL A 48 0.76 8.65 -1.88
C VAL A 48 -0.21 8.12 -2.92
N ALA A 49 -1.43 8.67 -2.98
CA ALA A 49 -2.43 8.29 -3.98
C ALA A 49 -1.91 8.48 -5.40
N VAL A 50 -1.29 9.63 -5.71
CA VAL A 50 -0.66 9.88 -7.01
C VAL A 50 0.45 8.86 -7.30
N GLY A 51 1.27 8.51 -6.30
CA GLY A 51 2.28 7.48 -6.44
C GLY A 51 1.69 6.10 -6.78
N CYS A 52 0.59 5.73 -6.14
CA CYS A 52 -0.10 4.46 -6.38
C CYS A 52 -0.71 4.43 -7.79
N ILE A 53 -1.35 5.53 -8.22
CA ILE A 53 -1.95 5.66 -9.55
C ILE A 53 -0.88 5.53 -10.64
N ILE A 54 0.22 6.29 -10.55
CA ILE A 54 1.30 6.26 -11.55
C ILE A 54 2.01 4.90 -11.58
N SER A 55 2.07 4.22 -10.43
CA SER A 55 2.73 2.92 -10.31
C SER A 55 1.79 1.74 -10.59
N GLU A 56 0.52 1.98 -10.89
CA GLU A 56 -0.52 0.94 -11.03
C GLU A 56 -0.48 -0.05 -9.84
N ILE A 57 -0.42 0.51 -8.63
CA ILE A 57 -0.47 -0.25 -7.38
C ILE A 57 -1.86 -0.04 -6.77
N PRO A 58 -2.65 -1.10 -6.55
CA PRO A 58 -3.92 -1.02 -5.86
C PRO A 58 -3.75 -0.40 -4.47
N ALA A 59 -4.58 0.59 -4.14
CA ALA A 59 -4.53 1.25 -2.85
C ALA A 59 -5.94 1.52 -2.32
N VAL A 60 -6.15 1.28 -1.02
CA VAL A 60 -7.40 1.56 -0.32
C VAL A 60 -7.11 2.49 0.85
N ASP A 61 -7.94 3.52 1.00
CA ASP A 61 -7.84 4.54 2.05
C ASP A 61 -9.04 4.47 3.00
N ARG A 62 -8.91 5.09 4.19
CA ARG A 62 -9.94 5.17 5.24
C ARG A 62 -10.34 3.82 5.84
N ILE A 63 -9.38 2.91 5.97
CA ILE A 63 -9.59 1.59 6.54
C ILE A 63 -9.08 1.56 7.97
N ASP A 64 -9.84 0.93 8.87
CA ASP A 64 -9.36 0.68 10.21
C ASP A 64 -8.33 -0.46 10.22
N ILE A 65 -7.06 -0.09 10.14
CA ILE A 65 -5.94 -1.03 10.06
C ILE A 65 -5.63 -1.73 11.38
N ASP A 66 -6.23 -1.29 12.50
CA ASP A 66 -6.01 -1.87 13.83
C ASP A 66 -6.52 -3.33 13.91
N ARG A 67 -7.27 -3.77 12.88
CA ARG A 67 -7.77 -5.14 12.70
C ARG A 67 -6.88 -6.02 11.82
N ILE A 68 -5.77 -5.49 11.31
CA ILE A 68 -4.85 -6.19 10.40
C ILE A 68 -3.49 -6.32 11.08
N GLU A 69 -3.06 -7.56 11.31
CA GLU A 69 -1.76 -7.84 11.89
C GLU A 69 -0.73 -8.28 10.82
N THR A 70 0.54 -8.10 11.14
CA THR A 70 1.61 -8.56 10.25
C THR A 70 1.63 -10.08 10.19
N GLY A 71 1.32 -10.64 9.03
CA GLY A 71 1.23 -12.09 8.82
C GLY A 71 -0.15 -12.53 8.31
N ASP A 72 -1.16 -11.68 8.45
CA ASP A 72 -2.50 -11.97 7.96
C ASP A 72 -2.56 -12.11 6.45
N ALA A 73 -3.39 -13.05 6.00
CA ALA A 73 -3.72 -13.21 4.59
C ALA A 73 -4.84 -12.24 4.23
N VAL A 74 -4.49 -11.17 3.52
CA VAL A 74 -5.42 -10.10 3.18
C VAL A 74 -5.71 -10.09 1.69
N GLU A 75 -6.99 -10.04 1.33
CA GLU A 75 -7.50 -9.80 -0.01
C GLU A 75 -7.95 -8.34 -0.11
N VAL A 76 -7.45 -7.64 -1.12
CA VAL A 76 -7.72 -6.20 -1.31
C VAL A 76 -8.42 -6.01 -2.64
N ASP A 77 -9.65 -5.52 -2.57
CA ASP A 77 -10.42 -5.04 -3.72
C ASP A 77 -10.36 -3.51 -3.71
N ALA A 78 -9.53 -2.95 -4.59
CA ALA A 78 -9.37 -1.51 -4.70
C ALA A 78 -10.45 -0.83 -5.56
N ASP A 79 -11.21 -1.60 -6.34
CA ASP A 79 -12.30 -1.07 -7.16
C ASP A 79 -13.55 -0.82 -6.30
N GLU A 80 -13.88 -1.77 -5.42
CA GLU A 80 -14.99 -1.66 -4.46
C GLU A 80 -14.55 -1.05 -3.11
N GLY A 81 -13.25 -0.91 -2.86
CA GLY A 81 -12.69 -0.40 -1.61
C GLY A 81 -12.89 -1.37 -0.43
N VAL A 82 -12.94 -2.67 -0.70
CA VAL A 82 -13.21 -3.73 0.28
C VAL A 82 -11.93 -4.47 0.63
N ILE A 83 -11.74 -4.75 1.92
CA ILE A 83 -10.62 -5.55 2.40
C ILE A 83 -11.17 -6.75 3.17
N THR A 84 -10.73 -7.94 2.81
CA THR A 84 -11.09 -9.18 3.48
C THR A 84 -9.84 -9.78 4.12
N VAL A 85 -9.88 -9.99 5.43
CA VAL A 85 -8.84 -10.68 6.19
C VAL A 85 -9.26 -12.14 6.36
N LYS A 86 -8.38 -13.09 6.04
CA LYS A 86 -8.62 -14.54 6.12
C LYS A 86 -8.00 -15.15 7.37
#